data_AF-A0A0F9WX36-F1
#
_entry.id   AF-A0A0F9WX36-F1
#
_cell.length_a   1.000
_cell.length_b   1.000
_cell.length_c   1.000
_cell.angle_alpha   90.00
_cell.angle_beta   90.00
_cell.angle_gamma   90.00
#
_symmetry.space_group_name_H-M   'P 1'
#
loop_
_entity.id
_entity.type
_entity.pdbx_description
1 polymer ?
#
loop_
_entity_poly.entity_id
_entity_poly.type
_entity_poly.pdbx_seq_one_letter_code
_entity_poly.pdbx_strand_id
1 'polypeptide(L)'
;MEVIHLYTDAGHGWAKVLISRLKELGIEKNISQYSYMKDKFAYLEEDCDLSTYCDKLKELGISFQFIEEEYVDKSIIRSYRHFGI
;
A
#
# COMPACT_ATOMS: atom_id res chain seq x y z
N MET A 1 13.19 -2.36 -11.34
CA MET A 1 12.95 -2.87 -9.98
C MET A 1 12.13 -1.83 -9.25
N GLU A 2 10.99 -2.23 -8.69
CA GLU A 2 10.06 -1.35 -8.00
C GLU A 2 10.46 -1.19 -6.53
N VAL A 3 10.33 0.02 -5.98
CA VAL A 3 10.65 0.31 -4.59
C VAL A 3 9.37 0.62 -3.85
N ILE A 4 9.06 -0.21 -2.85
CA ILE A 4 7.83 -0.11 -2.06
C ILE A 4 8.21 0.42 -0.68
N HIS A 5 7.73 1.61 -0.36
CA HIS A 5 7.92 2.22 0.96
C HIS A 5 6.86 1.70 1.92
N LEU A 6 7.31 1.01 2.96
CA LEU A 6 6.48 0.51 4.06
C LEU A 6 6.57 1.48 5.23
N TYR A 7 5.42 1.86 5.76
CA TYR A 7 5.30 2.66 6.97
C TYR A 7 4.62 1.81 8.02
N THR A 8 5.26 1.58 9.15
CA THR A 8 4.72 0.74 10.23
C THR A 8 4.54 1.53 11.51
N ASP A 9 3.50 1.21 12.28
CA ASP A 9 3.41 1.59 13.69
C ASP A 9 3.27 0.34 14.56
N ALA A 10 3.19 0.53 15.88
CA ALA A 10 3.06 -0.57 16.84
C ALA A 10 1.84 -1.50 16.63
N GLY A 11 0.91 -1.15 15.72
CA GLY A 11 -0.25 -1.96 15.40
C GLY A 11 -0.27 -2.55 13.98
N HIS A 12 0.03 -1.75 12.94
CA HIS A 12 -0.07 -2.18 11.53
C HIS A 12 0.95 -1.47 10.63
N GLY A 13 1.15 -2.01 9.43
CA GLY A 13 1.92 -1.47 8.32
C GLY A 13 1.09 -1.04 7.12
N TRP A 14 1.62 -0.08 6.36
CA TRP A 14 1.06 0.34 5.08
C TRP A 14 2.11 0.58 4.00
N ALA A 15 1.88 0.04 2.81
CA ALA A 15 2.69 0.28 1.64
C ALA A 15 2.20 1.48 0.83
N LYS A 16 3.08 2.46 0.60
CA LYS A 16 2.75 3.63 -0.22
C LYS A 16 2.91 3.34 -1.70
N VAL A 17 1.79 3.45 -2.43
CA VAL A 17 1.70 3.16 -3.86
C VAL A 17 0.95 4.29 -4.57
N LEU A 18 1.29 4.60 -5.82
CA LEU A 18 0.51 5.55 -6.62
C LEU A 18 -0.84 4.94 -7.01
N ILE A 19 -1.93 5.71 -6.86
CA ILE A 19 -3.27 5.25 -7.27
C ILE A 19 -3.31 4.93 -8.77
N SER A 20 -2.61 5.73 -9.59
CA SER A 20 -2.47 5.48 -11.03
C SER A 20 -1.81 4.13 -11.34
N ARG A 21 -0.90 3.67 -10.47
CA ARG A 21 -0.23 2.39 -10.62
C ARG A 21 -1.17 1.23 -10.33
N LEU A 22 -2.02 1.34 -9.31
CA LEU A 22 -3.07 0.35 -9.04
C LEU A 22 -4.06 0.23 -10.20
N LYS A 23 -4.39 1.36 -10.85
CA LYS A 23 -5.20 1.40 -12.07
C LYS A 23 -4.52 0.71 -13.24
N GLU A 24 -3.24 1.02 -13.47
CA GLU A 24 -2.44 0.41 -14.54
C GLU A 24 -2.35 -1.11 -14.39
N LEU A 25 -2.18 -1.59 -13.15
CA LEU A 25 -2.14 -3.01 -12.82
C LEU A 25 -3.52 -3.69 -12.81
N GLY A 26 -4.60 -2.91 -12.94
CA GLY A 26 -5.97 -3.40 -12.97
C GLY A 26 -6.50 -3.91 -11.63
N ILE A 27 -5.85 -3.58 -10.52
CA ILE A 27 -6.18 -4.09 -9.17
C ILE A 27 -6.78 -3.02 -8.25
N GLU A 28 -6.99 -1.78 -8.72
CA GLU A 28 -7.57 -0.69 -7.92
C GLU A 28 -8.86 -1.12 -7.18
N LYS A 29 -9.75 -1.86 -7.86
CA LYS A 29 -11.02 -2.31 -7.30
C LYS A 29 -10.91 -3.47 -6.31
N ASN A 30 -9.74 -4.09 -6.22
CA ASN A 30 -9.48 -5.19 -5.30
C ASN A 30 -8.93 -4.67 -3.97
N ILE A 31 -8.57 -3.38 -3.90
CA ILE A 31 -8.05 -2.76 -2.68
C ILE A 31 -9.20 -2.48 -1.73
N SER A 32 -9.07 -2.98 -0.51
CA SER A 32 -10.08 -2.89 0.52
C SER A 32 -10.19 -1.47 1.11
N GLN A 33 -11.26 -1.25 1.88
CA GLN A 33 -11.42 -0.04 2.69
C GLN A 33 -10.44 0.04 3.86
N TYR A 34 -9.73 -1.04 4.24
CA TYR A 34 -8.74 -0.99 5.33
C TYR A 34 -7.48 -0.23 4.94
N SER A 35 -7.23 -0.12 3.63
CA SER A 35 -6.24 0.79 3.06
C SER A 35 -6.68 2.24 3.15
N TYR A 36 -5.71 3.15 3.15
CA TYR A 36 -5.95 4.59 3.20
C TYR A 36 -5.52 5.30 1.91
N MET A 37 -5.96 6.54 1.72
CA MET A 37 -5.59 7.39 0.59
C MET A 37 -5.30 8.82 1.04
N LYS A 38 -4.29 9.42 0.41
CA LYS A 38 -4.02 10.85 0.50
C LYS A 38 -3.43 11.34 -0.81
N ASP A 39 -4.01 12.41 -1.34
CA ASP A 39 -3.66 12.99 -2.63
C ASP A 39 -3.69 11.94 -3.75
N LYS A 40 -2.51 11.58 -4.29
CA LYS A 40 -2.33 10.62 -5.38
C LYS A 40 -1.80 9.26 -4.93
N PHE A 41 -1.74 9.03 -3.62
CA PHE A 41 -1.19 7.81 -3.02
C PHE A 41 -2.26 7.00 -2.31
N ALA A 42 -2.18 5.70 -2.51
CA ALA A 42 -2.78 4.69 -1.65
C ALA A 42 -1.74 4.22 -0.62
N TYR A 43 -2.21 3.90 0.57
CA TYR A 43 -1.45 3.32 1.67
C TYR A 43 -2.07 1.96 1.93
N LEU A 44 -1.52 0.94 1.27
CA LEU A 44 -2.06 -0.40 1.25
C LEU A 44 -1.81 -1.09 2.57
N GLU A 45 -2.87 -1.51 3.25
CA GLU A 45 -2.79 -2.25 4.50
C GLU A 45 -2.03 -3.58 4.31
N GLU A 46 -1.13 -3.89 5.24
CA GLU A 46 -0.17 -4.99 5.10
C GLU A 46 -0.80 -6.38 5.12
N ASP A 47 -1.84 -6.59 5.93
CA ASP A 47 -2.47 -7.91 6.13
C ASP A 47 -3.28 -8.34 4.90
N CYS A 48 -3.90 -7.38 4.19
CA CYS A 48 -4.85 -7.69 3.12
C CYS A 48 -4.45 -7.18 1.73
N ASP A 49 -4.00 -5.94 1.61
CA ASP A 49 -3.92 -5.25 0.32
C ASP A 49 -2.50 -5.22 -0.27
N LEU A 50 -1.47 -5.23 0.60
CA LEU A 50 -0.08 -5.31 0.16
C LEU A 50 0.23 -6.63 -0.56
N SER A 51 -0.31 -7.74 -0.08
CA SER A 51 -0.13 -9.06 -0.73
C SER A 51 -0.71 -9.04 -2.15
N THR A 52 -1.92 -8.48 -2.32
CA THR A 52 -2.56 -8.29 -3.64
C THR A 52 -1.67 -7.50 -4.60
N TYR A 53 -1.02 -6.43 -4.11
CA TYR A 53 -0.07 -5.66 -4.91
C TYR A 53 1.16 -6.48 -5.31
N CYS A 54 1.81 -7.11 -4.34
CA CYS A 54 3.02 -7.90 -4.53
C CYS A 54 2.78 -9.07 -5.49
N ASP A 55 1.66 -9.77 -5.36
CA ASP A 55 1.33 -10.91 -6.21
C ASP A 55 1.08 -10.48 -7.64
N LYS A 56 0.45 -9.32 -7.86
CA LYS A 56 0.31 -8.76 -9.21
C LYS A 56 1.66 -8.39 -9.84
N LEU A 57 2.59 -7.84 -9.05
CA LEU A 57 3.95 -7.56 -9.54
C LEU A 57 4.70 -8.85 -9.90
N LYS A 58 4.59 -9.90 -9.08
CA LYS A 58 5.20 -11.23 -9.37
C LYS A 58 4.62 -11.84 -10.64
N GLU A 59 3.30 -11.79 -10.82
CA GLU A 59 2.61 -12.29 -12.03
C GLU A 59 3.16 -11.64 -13.31
N LEU A 60 3.48 -10.35 -13.24
CA LEU A 60 4.04 -9.57 -14.35
C LEU A 60 5.57 -9.68 -14.48
N GLY A 61 6.23 -10.48 -13.63
CA GLY A 61 7.70 -10.60 -13.61
C GLY A 61 8.44 -9.34 -13.16
N ILE A 62 7.77 -8.46 -12.41
CA ILE A 62 8.34 -7.20 -11.91
C ILE A 62 9.00 -7.46 -10.56
N SER A 63 10.33 -7.36 -10.51
CA SER A 63 11.05 -7.42 -9.24
C SER A 63 10.80 -6.16 -8.40
N PHE A 64 10.63 -6.34 -7.10
CA PHE A 64 10.46 -5.25 -6.13
C PHE A 64 11.31 -5.47 -4.88
N GLN A 65 11.52 -4.40 -4.14
CA GLN A 65 12.13 -4.41 -2.81
C GLN A 65 11.36 -3.50 -1.86
N PHE A 66 11.48 -3.77 -0.56
CA PHE A 66 10.88 -2.96 0.49
C PHE A 66 11.91 -2.01 1.12
N ILE A 67 11.45 -0.81 1.44
CA ILE A 67 12.14 0.12 2.32
C ILE A 67 11.18 0.40 3.47
N GLU A 68 11.58 0.03 4.68
CA GLU A 68 10.76 0.16 5.89
C GLU A 68 11.11 1.43 6.65
N GLU A 69 10.08 2.18 7.04
CA GLU A 69 10.14 3.34 7.92
C GLU A 69 9.23 3.07 9.14
N GLU A 70 9.84 2.77 10.28
CA GLU A 70 9.13 2.46 11.53
C GLU A 70 8.80 3.75 12.31
N TYR A 71 7.55 3.85 12.77
CA TYR A 71 7.11 4.87 13.72
C TYR A 71 6.93 4.25 15.10
N VAL A 72 7.51 4.90 16.12
CA VAL A 72 7.41 4.48 17.53
C VAL A 72 5.96 4.55 18.04
N ASP A 73 5.19 5.52 17.53
CA ASP A 73 3.80 5.78 17.90
C ASP A 73 2.85 5.55 16.72
N LYS A 74 1.55 5.81 16.92
CA LYS A 74 0.53 5.69 15.87
C LYS A 74 0.88 6.53 14.64
N SER A 75 0.87 5.88 13.48
CA SER A 75 1.12 6.54 12.20
C SER A 75 -0.01 7.50 11.85
N ILE A 76 0.35 8.68 11.32
CA ILE A 76 -0.62 9.65 10.78
C ILE A 76 -1.46 9.07 9.64
N ILE A 77 -1.01 7.99 9.00
CA ILE A 77 -1.74 7.29 7.93
C ILE A 77 -3.14 6.86 8.40
N ARG A 78 -3.30 6.48 9.67
CA ARG A 78 -4.59 6.12 10.26
C ARG A 78 -5.61 7.26 10.28
N SER A 79 -5.19 8.51 10.09
CA SER A 79 -6.07 9.68 10.01
C SER A 79 -6.50 10.04 8.59
N TYR A 80 -5.95 9.36 7.59
CA TYR A 80 -6.27 9.60 6.19
C TYR A 80 -7.64 9.04 5.85
N ARG A 81 -8.18 9.43 4.68
CA ARG A 81 -9.43 8.86 4.19
C ARG A 81 -9.19 7.39 3.81
N HIS A 82 -10.16 6.52 4.07
CA HIS A 82 -10.13 5.15 3.55
C HIS A 82 -10.10 5.13 2.00
N PHE A 83 -9.41 4.15 1.42
CA PHE A 83 -9.21 4.04 -0.03
C PHE A 83 -10.46 3.55 -0.76
N GLY A 84 -11.09 2.49 -0.25
CA GLY A 84 -12.35 1.96 -0.76
C GLY A 84 -13.52 2.94 -0.57
N ILE A 85 -14.46 2.94 -1.52
CA ILE A 85 -15.77 3.62 -1.40
C ILE A 85 -16.70 2.78 -0.52
#